data_AF-A0A949FRF5-F1
#
_entry.id   AF-A0A949FRF5-F1
#
_cell.length_a   1.000
_cell.length_b   1.000
_cell.length_c   1.000
_cell.angle_alpha   90.00
_cell.angle_beta   90.00
_cell.angle_gamma   90.00
#
_symmetry.space_group_name_H-M   'P 1'
#
loop_
_entity.id
_entity.type
_entity.pdbx_description
1 polymer ?
#
loop_
_entity_poly.entity_id
_entity_poly.type
_entity_poly.pdbx_seq_one_letter_code
_entity_poly.pdbx_strand_id
1 'polypeptide(L)'
;MDLETLKAIQTPLKENYRNNPELAVVQLHAKGEVSVRDQQCTVETYSGSTRAGLHPAAGGSSADACSAEMLLESLIACAGVTLGAVATNMSLKIDSCTIEATGTMDFR
;
A
#
# COMPACT_ATOMS: atom_id res chain seq x y z
N MET A 1 -17.37 -1.46 -8.25
CA MET A 1 -17.41 -2.70 -9.06
C MET A 1 -18.37 -3.66 -8.37
N ASP A 2 -19.20 -4.40 -9.12
CA ASP A 2 -20.10 -5.41 -8.55
C ASP A 2 -19.50 -6.83 -8.60
N LEU A 3 -20.19 -7.79 -7.99
CA LEU A 3 -19.77 -9.19 -7.90
C LEU A 3 -19.53 -9.83 -9.26
N GLU A 4 -20.47 -9.65 -10.19
CA GLU A 4 -20.44 -10.31 -11.49
C GLU A 4 -19.29 -9.77 -12.35
N THR A 5 -19.06 -8.46 -12.30
CA THR A 5 -17.89 -7.82 -12.95
C THR A 5 -16.58 -8.34 -12.35
N LEU A 6 -16.47 -8.41 -11.02
CA LEU A 6 -15.25 -8.89 -10.36
C LEU A 6 -14.97 -10.37 -10.67
N LYS A 7 -16.00 -11.21 -10.64
CA LYS A 7 -15.91 -12.63 -11.00
C LYS A 7 -15.48 -12.83 -12.46
N ALA A 8 -16.05 -12.05 -13.38
CA ALA A 8 -15.72 -12.13 -14.80
C ALA A 8 -14.22 -11.85 -15.05
N ILE A 9 -13.63 -10.90 -14.31
CA ILE A 9 -12.19 -10.58 -14.38
C ILE A 9 -11.34 -11.67 -13.70
N GLN A 10 -11.73 -12.13 -12.51
CA GLN A 10 -10.90 -13.01 -11.70
C GLN A 10 -10.93 -14.48 -12.13
N THR A 11 -12.02 -14.97 -12.70
CA THR A 11 -12.17 -16.38 -13.11
C THR A 11 -11.05 -16.84 -14.06
N PRO A 12 -10.78 -16.16 -15.19
CA PRO A 12 -9.71 -16.57 -16.09
C PRO A 12 -8.32 -16.48 -15.44
N LEU A 13 -8.08 -15.50 -14.56
CA LEU A 13 -6.82 -15.40 -13.81
C LEU A 13 -6.63 -16.60 -12.87
N LYS A 14 -7.68 -16.97 -12.11
CA LYS A 14 -7.64 -18.10 -11.17
C LYS A 14 -7.45 -19.44 -11.90
N GLU A 15 -8.09 -19.63 -13.05
CA GLU A 15 -7.88 -20.81 -13.89
C GLU A 15 -6.45 -20.87 -14.43
N ASN A 16 -5.92 -19.75 -14.92
CA ASN A 16 -4.56 -19.68 -15.41
C ASN A 16 -3.54 -19.98 -14.30
N TYR A 17 -3.70 -19.39 -13.11
CA TYR A 17 -2.83 -19.68 -11.96
C TYR A 17 -2.95 -21.13 -11.46
N ARG A 18 -4.11 -21.77 -11.60
CA ARG A 18 -4.26 -23.20 -11.27
C ARG A 18 -3.49 -24.09 -12.23
N ASN A 19 -3.49 -23.75 -13.51
CA ASN A 19 -2.81 -24.52 -14.55
C ASN A 19 -1.31 -24.20 -14.62
N ASN A 20 -0.93 -22.97 -14.29
CA ASN A 20 0.43 -22.41 -14.38
C ASN A 20 0.75 -21.59 -13.10
N PRO A 21 1.07 -22.25 -11.96
CA PRO A 21 1.25 -21.58 -10.67
C PRO A 21 2.34 -20.51 -10.65
N GLU A 22 3.37 -20.64 -11.48
CA GLU A 22 4.46 -19.67 -11.63
C GLU A 22 3.97 -18.31 -12.13
N LEU A 23 2.86 -18.27 -12.90
CA LEU A 23 2.26 -17.02 -13.35
C LEU A 23 1.58 -16.23 -12.22
N ALA A 24 1.33 -16.87 -11.07
CA ALA A 24 0.83 -16.21 -9.87
C ALA A 24 1.94 -15.50 -9.07
N VAL A 25 3.21 -15.70 -9.44
CA VAL A 25 4.35 -15.08 -8.76
C VAL A 25 4.71 -13.79 -9.49
N VAL A 26 4.40 -12.66 -8.86
CA VAL A 26 4.71 -11.33 -9.40
C VAL A 26 5.77 -10.65 -8.54
N GLN A 27 6.75 -10.02 -9.20
CA GLN A 27 7.74 -9.18 -8.51
C GLN A 27 7.17 -7.77 -8.37
N LEU A 28 7.18 -7.25 -7.15
CA LEU A 28 6.86 -5.85 -6.85
C LEU A 28 8.16 -5.07 -6.67
N HIS A 29 8.16 -3.80 -7.06
CA HIS A 29 9.34 -2.95 -7.00
C HIS A 29 8.98 -1.53 -6.55
N ALA A 30 9.89 -0.93 -5.78
CA ALA A 30 9.88 0.48 -5.44
C ALA A 30 11.32 1.00 -5.55
N LYS A 31 11.48 2.26 -5.98
CA LYS A 31 12.78 2.90 -6.15
C LYS A 31 12.79 4.23 -5.41
N GLY A 32 13.93 4.57 -4.84
CA GLY A 32 14.17 5.90 -4.32
C GLY A 32 15.60 6.39 -4.56
N GLU A 33 15.75 7.71 -4.58
CA GLU A 33 17.04 8.39 -4.66
C GLU A 33 17.36 9.06 -3.32
N VAL A 34 18.53 8.77 -2.75
CA VAL A 34 18.93 9.24 -1.42
C VAL A 34 19.78 10.51 -1.55
N SER A 35 19.36 11.57 -0.86
CA SER A 35 20.22 12.72 -0.56
C SER A 35 20.78 12.58 0.85
N VAL A 36 22.05 12.18 0.97
CA VAL A 36 22.71 12.01 2.27
C VAL A 36 22.86 13.34 3.00
N ARG A 37 23.19 14.41 2.27
CA ARG A 37 23.36 15.75 2.85
C ARG A 37 22.05 16.25 3.46
N ASP A 38 20.95 16.04 2.76
CA ASP A 38 19.64 16.56 3.15
C ASP A 38 18.86 15.55 4.01
N GLN A 39 19.42 14.36 4.26
CA GLN A 39 18.83 13.27 5.06
C GLN A 39 17.43 12.86 4.54
N GLN A 40 17.33 12.78 3.21
CA GLN A 40 16.08 12.55 2.49
C GLN A 40 16.20 11.36 1.53
N CYS A 41 15.06 10.75 1.23
CA CYS A 41 14.90 9.79 0.14
C CYS A 41 13.70 10.18 -0.72
N THR A 42 13.91 10.45 -2.01
CA THR A 42 12.81 10.70 -2.95
C THR A 42 12.34 9.37 -3.53
N VAL A 43 11.15 8.93 -3.16
CA VAL A 43 10.54 7.67 -3.58
C VAL A 43 9.63 7.90 -4.77
N GLU A 44 9.83 7.13 -5.84
CA GLU A 44 8.93 7.13 -7.01
C GLU A 44 7.65 6.35 -6.65
N THR A 45 6.48 7.01 -6.71
CA THR A 45 5.17 6.39 -6.45
C THR A 45 4.24 6.52 -7.65
N TYR A 46 3.12 5.80 -7.64
CA TYR A 46 2.15 5.80 -8.75
C TYR A 46 1.52 7.18 -9.02
N SER A 47 1.43 8.05 -8.01
CA SER A 47 0.82 9.38 -8.09
C SER A 47 1.86 10.52 -8.21
N GLY A 48 3.15 10.18 -8.32
CA GLY A 48 4.26 11.12 -8.37
C GLY A 48 5.36 10.79 -7.37
N SER A 49 6.43 11.58 -7.34
CA SER A 49 7.52 11.38 -6.40
C SER A 49 7.19 11.96 -5.03
N THR A 50 7.51 11.22 -3.96
CA THR A 50 7.35 11.65 -2.56
C THR A 50 8.72 11.76 -1.91
N ARG A 51 9.02 12.88 -1.25
CA ARG A 51 10.22 12.98 -0.41
C ARG A 51 9.89 12.46 0.98
N ALA A 52 10.66 11.46 1.42
CA ALA A 52 10.69 11.01 2.80
C ALA A 52 11.87 11.66 3.52
N GLY A 53 11.66 12.12 4.75
CA GLY A 53 12.68 12.72 5.60
C GLY A 53 12.69 12.15 7.01
N LEU A 54 13.57 12.67 7.85
CA LEU A 54 13.59 12.30 9.27
C LEU A 54 12.28 12.68 9.96
N HIS A 55 11.86 11.84 10.89
CA HIS A 55 10.77 12.17 11.81
C HIS A 55 11.19 13.32 12.75
N PRO A 56 10.28 14.19 13.21
CA PRO A 56 10.63 15.29 14.13
C PRO A 56 11.30 14.84 15.43
N ALA A 57 10.89 13.69 15.98
CA ALA A 57 11.53 13.09 17.15
C ALA A 57 12.98 12.64 16.90
N ALA A 58 13.41 12.52 15.64
CA ALA A 58 14.78 12.26 15.22
C ALA A 58 15.48 13.51 14.64
N GLY A 59 14.91 14.71 14.82
CA GLY A 59 15.49 15.97 14.36
C GLY A 59 15.04 16.44 12.97
N GLY A 60 14.02 15.83 12.38
CA GLY A 60 13.44 16.26 11.10
C GLY A 60 12.59 17.53 11.17
N SER A 61 12.35 18.15 10.02
CA SER A 61 11.65 19.44 9.88
C SER A 61 10.13 19.35 9.69
N SER A 62 9.57 18.12 9.62
CA SER A 62 8.17 17.84 9.21
C SER A 62 7.80 18.31 7.79
N ALA A 63 8.74 18.81 6.99
CA ALA A 63 8.47 19.30 5.63
C ALA A 63 8.36 18.17 4.60
N ASP A 64 8.92 17.01 4.90
CA ASP A 64 8.90 15.80 4.09
C ASP A 64 8.11 14.70 4.81
N ALA A 65 7.63 13.70 4.06
CA ALA A 65 6.86 12.60 4.61
C ALA A 65 7.70 11.76 5.60
N CYS A 66 7.07 11.24 6.65
CA CYS A 66 7.72 10.27 7.51
C CYS A 66 7.64 8.88 6.87
N SER A 67 8.78 8.20 6.69
CA SER A 67 8.80 6.84 6.12
C SER A 67 8.01 5.81 6.95
N ALA A 68 7.92 6.00 8.27
CA ALA A 68 7.11 5.15 9.14
C ALA A 68 5.60 5.39 8.95
N GLU A 69 5.18 6.63 8.76
CA GLU A 69 3.78 6.95 8.44
C GLU A 69 3.42 6.44 7.05
N MET A 70 4.30 6.60 6.06
CA MET A 70 4.13 6.02 4.71
C MET A 70 3.96 4.49 4.74
N LEU A 71 4.62 3.81 5.67
CA LEU A 71 4.42 2.37 5.88
C LEU A 71 3.01 2.07 6.43
N LEU A 72 2.53 2.87 7.39
CA LEU A 72 1.16 2.73 7.91
C LEU A 72 0.11 3.05 6.85
N GLU A 73 0.33 4.07 6.02
CA GLU A 73 -0.51 4.41 4.86
C GLU A 73 -0.58 3.23 3.88
N SER A 74 0.58 2.64 3.54
CA SER A 74 0.65 1.47 2.66
C SER A 74 -0.09 0.27 3.26
N LEU A 75 0.00 0.08 4.58
CA LEU A 75 -0.68 -0.98 5.31
C LEU A 75 -2.20 -0.81 5.23
N ILE A 76 -2.75 0.37 5.56
CA ILE A 76 -4.20 0.59 5.53
C ILE A 76 -4.74 0.58 4.10
N ALA A 77 -3.97 1.03 3.11
CA ALA A 77 -4.35 0.95 1.70
C ALA A 77 -4.52 -0.51 1.26
N CYS A 78 -3.55 -1.36 1.60
CA CYS A 78 -3.61 -2.80 1.31
C CYS A 78 -4.82 -3.48 1.99
N ALA A 79 -5.03 -3.19 3.28
CA ALA A 79 -6.18 -3.72 4.03
C ALA A 79 -7.52 -3.26 3.42
N GLY A 80 -7.65 -1.98 3.07
CA GLY A 80 -8.87 -1.40 2.51
C GLY A 80 -9.27 -1.97 1.15
N VAL A 81 -8.30 -2.13 0.24
CA VAL A 81 -8.55 -2.76 -1.07
C VAL A 81 -8.96 -4.22 -0.89
N THR A 82 -8.31 -4.94 0.03
CA THR A 82 -8.62 -6.34 0.35
C THR A 82 -10.05 -6.47 0.90
N LEU A 83 -10.41 -5.61 1.85
CA LEU A 83 -11.76 -5.57 2.41
C LEU A 83 -12.81 -5.36 1.31
N GLY A 84 -12.61 -4.38 0.42
CA GLY A 84 -13.54 -4.10 -0.67
C GLY A 84 -13.70 -5.28 -1.64
N ALA A 85 -12.59 -5.93 -2.00
CA ALA A 85 -12.62 -7.10 -2.89
C ALA A 85 -13.33 -8.31 -2.24
N VAL A 86 -13.03 -8.61 -0.98
CA VAL A 86 -13.65 -9.72 -0.24
C VAL A 86 -15.13 -9.46 0.01
N ALA A 87 -15.49 -8.25 0.46
CA ALA A 87 -16.89 -7.87 0.69
C ALA A 87 -17.71 -8.00 -0.60
N THR A 88 -17.16 -7.54 -1.73
CA THR A 88 -17.79 -7.72 -3.05
C THR A 88 -17.99 -9.20 -3.35
N ASN A 89 -16.94 -10.03 -3.23
CA ASN A 89 -17.00 -11.47 -3.52
C ASN A 89 -17.98 -12.24 -2.61
N MET A 90 -18.16 -11.78 -1.37
CA MET A 90 -19.08 -12.37 -0.39
C MET A 90 -20.49 -11.77 -0.42
N SER A 91 -20.77 -10.82 -1.34
CA SER A 91 -22.06 -10.10 -1.41
C SER A 91 -22.41 -9.36 -0.11
N LEU A 92 -21.41 -8.85 0.61
CA LEU A 92 -21.61 -8.07 1.83
C LEU A 92 -21.87 -6.61 1.49
N LYS A 93 -22.96 -6.04 2.01
CA LYS A 93 -23.27 -4.61 1.87
C LYS A 93 -22.56 -3.84 2.98
N ILE A 94 -21.65 -2.95 2.61
CA ILE A 94 -20.94 -2.03 3.50
C ILE A 94 -21.25 -0.61 3.04
N ASP A 95 -21.98 0.16 3.85
CA ASP A 95 -22.36 1.53 3.50
C ASP A 95 -21.21 2.54 3.75
N SER A 96 -20.40 2.30 4.79
CA SER A 96 -19.18 3.07 5.09
C SER A 96 -18.20 2.25 5.91
N CYS A 97 -16.90 2.43 5.70
CA CYS A 97 -15.85 1.82 6.51
C CYS A 97 -14.65 2.76 6.59
N THR A 98 -14.08 2.90 7.78
CA THR A 98 -12.83 3.63 8.04
C THR A 98 -11.82 2.64 8.60
N ILE A 99 -10.59 2.69 8.10
CA ILE A 99 -9.47 1.86 8.57
C ILE A 99 -8.42 2.79 9.15
N GLU A 100 -7.99 2.49 10.37
CA GLU A 100 -6.96 3.25 11.08
C GLU A 100 -5.83 2.30 11.48
N ALA A 101 -4.59 2.78 11.38
CA ALA A 101 -3.41 2.09 11.89
C ALA A 101 -2.62 3.05 12.79
N THR A 102 -2.11 2.53 13.90
CA THR A 102 -1.28 3.27 14.85
C THR A 102 -0.02 2.47 15.11
N GLY A 103 1.12 3.17 15.09
CA GLY A 103 2.42 2.63 15.46
C GLY A 103 3.04 3.41 16.60
N THR A 104 3.79 2.72 17.47
CA THR A 104 4.58 3.34 18.54
C THR A 104 6.05 3.11 18.25
N MET A 105 6.84 4.18 18.31
CA MET A 105 8.28 4.16 18.13
C MET A 105 8.96 4.74 19.38
N ASP A 106 9.99 4.06 19.88
CA ASP A 106 10.91 4.60 20.89
C ASP A 106 12.10 5.23 20.17
N PHE A 107 12.34 6.52 20.41
CA PHE A 107 13.42 7.30 19.77
C PHE A 107 14.63 7.52 20.69
N ARG A 108 14.65 6.93 21.89
CA ARG A 108 15.81 6.93 22.80
C ARG A 108 16.83 5.87 22.39
#